data_AF-A0A963ARG1-F1
#
_entry.id   AF-A0A963ARG1-F1
#
_cell.length_a   1.000
_cell.length_b   1.000
_cell.length_c   1.000
_cell.angle_alpha   90.00
_cell.angle_beta   90.00
_cell.angle_gamma   90.00
#
_symmetry.space_group_name_H-M   'P 1'
#
loop_
_entity.id
_entity.type
_entity.pdbx_description
1 polymer ?
#
loop_
_entity_poly.entity_id
_entity_poly.type
_entity_poly.pdbx_seq_one_letter_code
_entity_poly.pdbx_strand_id
1 'polypeptide(L)'
;DTGYRTYPLETIARLRFINRAKELGFTLSEIGLLLDLDSSDCSTTKEVAEQKLELIQSKIRDLQSIAVSLKGLVSACESNKSRNSCPIISSLSK
;
A
#
# COMPACT_ATOMS: atom_id res chain seq x y z
N ASP A 1 15.66 33.25 22.23
CA ASP A 1 15.95 32.00 21.52
C ASP A 1 14.82 31.65 20.58
N THR A 2 15.07 31.75 19.28
CA THR A 2 14.07 31.41 18.27
C THR A 2 14.15 29.91 18.02
N GLY A 3 13.10 29.16 18.35
CA GLY A 3 13.05 27.68 18.33
C GLY A 3 13.11 27.03 16.94
N TYR A 4 13.81 27.64 15.99
CA TYR A 4 13.98 27.12 14.63
C TYR A 4 15.10 26.09 14.58
N ARG A 5 14.84 25.00 13.86
CA ARG A 5 15.85 23.99 13.53
C ARG A 5 16.47 24.35 12.17
N THR A 6 17.78 24.48 12.15
CA THR A 6 18.57 24.64 10.93
C THR A 6 19.03 23.28 10.45
N TYR A 7 18.82 22.96 9.17
CA TYR A 7 19.17 21.67 8.59
C TYR A 7 20.20 21.80 7.46
N PRO A 8 21.21 20.93 7.41
CA PRO A 8 22.18 20.88 6.31
C PRO A 8 21.58 20.26 5.04
N LEU A 9 22.22 20.47 3.88
CA LEU A 9 21.75 19.96 2.58
C LEU A 9 21.61 18.43 2.54
N GLU A 10 22.45 17.70 3.27
CA GLU A 10 22.35 16.25 3.44
C GLU A 10 20.98 15.81 4.01
N THR A 11 20.37 16.64 4.87
CA THR A 11 19.03 16.36 5.41
C THR A 11 17.99 16.39 4.30
N ILE A 12 18.15 17.26 3.31
CA ILE A 12 17.25 17.33 2.14
C ILE A 12 17.38 16.06 1.30
N ALA A 13 18.60 15.55 1.10
CA ALA A 13 18.81 14.29 0.39
C ALA A 13 18.14 13.11 1.12
N ARG A 14 18.33 13.03 2.45
CA ARG A 14 17.69 12.01 3.30
C ARG A 14 16.17 12.08 3.25
N LEU A 15 15.58 13.28 3.32
CA LEU A 15 14.13 13.46 3.22
C LEU A 15 13.58 13.05 1.85
N ARG A 16 14.31 13.35 0.76
CA ARG A 16 13.93 12.89 -0.58
C ARG A 16 13.96 11.37 -0.71
N PHE A 17 14.96 10.72 -0.12
CA PHE A 17 15.03 9.27 -0.05
C PHE A 17 13.82 8.68 0.68
N ILE A 18 13.53 9.19 1.89
CA ILE A 18 12.38 8.74 2.70
C ILE A 18 11.07 8.92 1.93
N ASN A 19 10.86 10.06 1.26
CA ASN A 19 9.62 10.30 0.52
C ASN A 19 9.46 9.32 -0.65
N ARG A 20 10.51 9.08 -1.43
CA ARG A 20 10.47 8.09 -2.53
C ARG A 20 10.18 6.68 -2.02
N ALA A 21 10.81 6.27 -0.92
CA ALA A 21 10.56 4.96 -0.35
C ALA A 21 9.11 4.83 0.18
N LYS A 22 8.54 5.89 0.77
CA LYS A 22 7.12 5.91 1.15
C LYS A 22 6.20 5.78 -0.05
N GLU A 23 6.49 6.46 -1.16
CA GLU A 23 5.71 6.35 -2.40
C GLU A 23 5.71 4.92 -2.97
N LEU A 24 6.80 4.19 -2.76
CA LEU A 24 6.93 2.77 -3.12
C LEU A 24 6.27 1.81 -2.12
N GLY A 25 5.65 2.33 -1.05
CA GLY A 25 4.93 1.53 -0.05
C GLY A 25 5.81 0.92 1.03
N PHE A 26 7.05 1.38 1.20
CA PHE A 26 7.87 1.03 2.35
C PHE A 26 7.36 1.69 3.62
N THR A 27 7.32 0.91 4.70
CA THR A 27 7.02 1.34 6.06
C THR A 27 8.19 2.11 6.64
N LEU A 28 7.97 2.88 7.71
CA LEU A 28 9.05 3.61 8.37
C LEU A 28 10.17 2.69 8.89
N SER A 29 9.84 1.47 9.31
CA SER A 29 10.82 0.47 9.75
C SER A 29 11.70 -0.01 8.58
N GLU A 30 11.10 -0.35 7.44
CA GLU A 30 11.86 -0.75 6.24
C GLU A 30 12.71 0.41 5.71
N ILE A 31 12.19 1.64 5.74
CA ILE A 31 12.96 2.82 5.35
C ILE A 31 14.15 3.05 6.28
N GLY A 32 13.99 2.78 7.58
CA GLY A 32 15.10 2.81 8.54
C GLY A 32 16.22 1.87 8.11
N LEU A 33 15.89 0.62 7.78
CA LEU A 33 16.85 -0.36 7.27
C LEU A 33 17.52 0.11 5.98
N LEU A 34 16.73 0.60 5.02
CA LEU A 34 17.23 1.09 3.73
C LEU A 34 18.13 2.32 3.85
N LEU A 35 17.98 3.13 4.91
CA LEU A 35 18.82 4.29 5.17
C LEU A 35 20.22 3.92 5.67
N ASP A 36 20.38 2.71 6.22
CA ASP A 36 21.64 2.20 6.73
C ASP A 36 22.45 1.44 5.66
N LEU A 37 21.85 1.20 4.49
CA LEU A 37 22.48 0.54 3.34
C LEU A 37 23.19 1.53 2.42
N ASP A 38 24.28 1.09 1.79
CA ASP A 38 24.97 1.83 0.74
C ASP A 38 24.92 1.12 -0.64
N SER A 39 25.58 1.68 -1.65
CA SER A 39 25.57 1.14 -3.01
C SER A 39 26.21 -0.26 -3.15
N SER A 40 27.02 -0.68 -2.17
CA SER A 40 27.62 -2.01 -2.13
C SER A 40 26.66 -3.08 -1.59
N ASP A 41 25.59 -2.69 -0.89
CA ASP A 41 24.55 -3.56 -0.33
C ASP A 41 23.44 -3.91 -1.34
N CYS A 42 23.80 -4.07 -2.62
CA CYS A 42 22.84 -4.28 -3.70
C CYS A 42 21.99 -5.54 -3.50
N SER A 43 22.58 -6.64 -2.99
CA SER A 43 21.85 -7.89 -2.72
C SER A 43 20.79 -7.70 -1.63
N THR A 44 21.18 -7.12 -0.50
CA THR A 44 20.26 -6.84 0.62
C THR A 44 19.14 -5.89 0.21
N THR A 45 19.48 -4.83 -0.53
CA THR A 45 18.51 -3.87 -1.06
C THR A 45 17.51 -4.55 -1.99
N LYS A 46 18.00 -5.46 -2.86
CA LYS A 46 17.17 -6.25 -3.76
C LYS A 46 16.19 -7.14 -2.99
N GLU A 47 16.65 -7.86 -1.97
CA GLU A 47 15.80 -8.73 -1.15
C GLU A 47 14.65 -7.96 -0.48
N VAL A 48 14.96 -6.79 0.09
CA VAL A 48 13.93 -5.91 0.71
C VAL A 48 12.91 -5.44 -0.34
N ALA A 49 13.37 -5.10 -1.55
CA ALA A 49 12.48 -4.70 -2.63
C ALA A 49 11.61 -5.86 -3.16
N GLU A 50 12.17 -7.07 -3.28
CA GLU A 50 11.43 -8.27 -3.70
C GLU A 50 10.33 -8.63 -2.70
N GLN A 51 10.62 -8.60 -1.40
CA GLN A 51 9.61 -8.82 -0.35
C GLN A 51 8.48 -7.78 -0.42
N LYS A 52 8.83 -6.50 -0.65
CA LYS A 52 7.82 -5.45 -0.83
C LYS A 52 6.95 -5.69 -2.06
N LEU A 53 7.56 -6.09 -3.17
CA LEU A 53 6.85 -6.40 -4.40
C LEU A 53 5.87 -7.56 -4.22
N GLU A 54 6.29 -8.64 -3.58
CA GLU A 54 5.42 -9.79 -3.29
C GLU A 54 4.22 -9.40 -2.43
N LEU A 55 4.43 -8.60 -1.38
CA LEU A 55 3.35 -8.09 -0.52
C LEU A 55 2.34 -7.25 -1.33
N ILE A 56 2.83 -6.35 -2.18
CA ILE A 56 1.97 -5.51 -3.03
C ILE A 56 1.17 -6.39 -4.00
N GLN A 57 1.82 -7.36 -4.65
CA GLN A 57 1.15 -8.27 -5.58
C GLN A 57 0.09 -9.12 -4.88
N SER A 58 0.34 -9.57 -3.64
CA SER A 58 -0.67 -10.26 -2.83
C SER A 58 -1.87 -9.36 -2.56
N LYS A 59 -1.63 -8.13 -2.09
CA LYS A 59 -2.70 -7.17 -1.82
C LYS A 59 -3.51 -6.83 -3.07
N ILE A 60 -2.87 -6.74 -4.24
CA ILE A 60 -3.57 -6.55 -5.52
C ILE A 60 -4.50 -7.71 -5.80
N ARG A 61 -4.03 -8.96 -5.67
CA ARG A 61 -4.88 -10.15 -5.89
C ARG A 61 -6.08 -10.18 -4.95
N ASP A 62 -5.87 -9.85 -3.68
CA ASP A 62 -6.93 -9.82 -2.68
C ASP A 62 -7.97 -8.74 -3.01
N LEU A 63 -7.51 -7.52 -3.33
CA LEU A 63 -8.38 -6.41 -3.72
C LEU A 63 -9.14 -6.70 -5.03
N GLN A 64 -8.52 -7.37 -5.99
CA GLN A 64 -9.18 -7.81 -7.22
C GLN A 64 -10.28 -8.85 -6.92
N SER A 65 -10.02 -9.81 -6.04
CA SER A 65 -11.01 -10.78 -5.61
C SER A 65 -12.22 -10.10 -4.95
N ILE A 66 -11.97 -9.20 -4.01
CA ILE A 66 -13.01 -8.40 -3.34
C ILE A 66 -13.81 -7.58 -4.36
N ALA A 67 -13.13 -6.94 -5.31
CA ALA A 67 -13.79 -6.14 -6.35
C ALA A 67 -14.70 -6.98 -7.24
N VAL A 68 -14.29 -8.21 -7.60
CA VAL A 68 -15.12 -9.14 -8.37
C VAL A 68 -16.37 -9.53 -7.58
N SER A 69 -16.22 -9.89 -6.30
CA SER A 69 -17.36 -10.22 -5.43
C SER A 69 -18.35 -9.06 -5.31
N LEU A 70 -17.85 -7.84 -5.04
CA LEU A 70 -18.68 -6.65 -4.94
C LEU A 70 -19.40 -6.35 -6.28
N LYS A 71 -18.71 -6.50 -7.41
CA LYS A 71 -19.33 -6.32 -8.73
C LYS A 71 -20.48 -7.30 -8.96
N GLY A 72 -20.31 -8.57 -8.56
CA GLY A 72 -21.38 -9.56 -8.63
C GLY A 72 -22.60 -9.17 -7.79
N LEU A 73 -22.39 -8.69 -6.56
CA LEU A 73 -23.46 -8.21 -5.68
C LEU A 73 -24.20 -7.00 -6.25
N VAL A 74 -23.46 -6.04 -6.83
CA VAL A 74 -24.04 -4.86 -7.49
C VAL A 74 -24.89 -5.29 -8.69
N SER A 75 -24.37 -6.13 -9.58
CA SER A 75 -25.11 -6.61 -10.76
C SER A 75 -26.37 -7.41 -10.39
N ALA A 76 -26.31 -8.21 -9.33
CA ALA A 76 -27.48 -8.91 -8.80
C ALA A 76 -28.54 -7.94 -8.28
N CYS A 77 -28.11 -6.85 -7.63
CA CYS A 77 -29.00 -5.80 -7.16
C CYS A 77 -29.64 -5.02 -8.31
N GLU A 78 -28.86 -4.63 -9.32
CA GLU A 78 -29.35 -3.91 -10.51
C GLU A 78 -30.36 -4.74 -11.31
N SER A 79 -30.15 -6.05 -11.39
CA SER A 79 -31.05 -6.98 -12.09
C SER A 79 -32.32 -7.30 -11.30
N ASN A 80 -32.38 -6.93 -10.01
CA ASN A 80 -33.52 -7.23 -9.17
C ASN A 80 -34.64 -6.18 -9.32
N LYS A 81 -35.79 -6.63 -9.82
CA LYS A 81 -36.99 -5.81 -10.00
C LYS A 81 -37.76 -5.57 -8.70
N SER A 82 -37.50 -6.37 -7.66
CA SER A 82 -38.17 -6.25 -6.36
C SER A 82 -37.49 -5.21 -5.49
N ARG A 83 -38.26 -4.23 -5.02
CA ARG A 83 -37.81 -3.24 -4.02
C ARG A 83 -37.85 -3.77 -2.58
N ASN A 84 -38.48 -4.93 -2.35
CA ASN A 84 -38.73 -5.47 -1.01
C ASN A 84 -37.67 -6.48 -0.55
N SER A 85 -36.70 -6.82 -1.40
CA SER A 85 -35.60 -7.72 -1.06
C SER A 85 -34.33 -7.23 -1.74
N CYS A 86 -33.32 -6.83 -0.96
CA CYS A 86 -32.01 -6.44 -1.50
C CYS A 86 -31.10 -7.68 -1.58
N PRO A 87 -30.58 -8.05 -2.77
CA PRO A 87 -29.68 -9.20 -2.90
C PRO A 87 -28.36 -9.00 -2.17
N ILE A 88 -27.88 -7.76 -2.07
CA ILE A 88 -26.66 -7.41 -1.33
C ILE A 88 -26.84 -7.73 0.15
N ILE A 89 -27.88 -7.18 0.79
CA ILE A 89 -28.19 -7.44 2.21
C ILE A 89 -28.42 -8.94 2.43
N SER A 90 -29.19 -9.59 1.56
CA SER A 90 -29.46 -11.03 1.64
C SER A 90 -28.17 -11.88 1.57
N SER A 91 -27.16 -11.42 0.84
CA SER A 91 -25.86 -12.12 0.74
C SER A 91 -24.95 -11.86 1.94
N LEU A 92 -25.10 -10.71 2.61
CA LEU A 92 -24.29 -10.34 3.78
C LEU A 92 -24.87 -10.84 5.10
N SER A 93 -26.17 -11.11 5.14
CA SER A 93 -26.90 -11.61 6.32
C SER A 93 -26.98 -13.14 6.39
N LYS A 94 -26.24 -13.85 5.53
CA LYS A 94 -26.06 -15.30 5.60
C LYS A 94 -24.78 -15.62 6.35
#